data_AF-A0AA85ESG9-F1
#
_entry.id   AF-A0AA85ESG9-F1
#
_cell.length_a   1.000
_cell.length_b   1.000
_cell.length_c   1.000
_cell.angle_alpha   90.00
_cell.angle_beta   90.00
_cell.angle_gamma   90.00
#
_symmetry.space_group_name_H-M   'P 1'
#
loop_
_entity.id
_entity.type
_entity.pdbx_description
1 polymer ?
#
loop_
_entity_poly.entity_id
_entity_poly.type
_entity_poly.pdbx_seq_one_letter_code
_entity_poly.pdbx_strand_id
1 'polypeptide(L)'
;MVKAVCIMTGAAGVKGVVKFTQETDNGPVHVHAEFSGLKAGKHGFHVHEFGDTTNGCTSAGAHFNPTKQEHGAPEDSIRHVGDLGNVVAGADGNAVYNATDKLISLNGSHSIIGRTMVMSSNVLASSSIL
;
A
#
# COMPACT_ATOMS: atom_id res chain seq x y z
N MET A 1 7.47 19.21 5.38
CA MET A 1 7.93 17.84 5.15
C MET A 1 7.57 16.95 6.33
N VAL A 2 6.77 15.93 6.09
CA VAL A 2 6.42 14.88 7.05
C VAL A 2 6.90 13.53 6.51
N LYS A 3 7.26 12.61 7.39
CA LYS A 3 7.72 11.26 7.05
C LYS A 3 6.96 10.23 7.87
N ALA A 4 6.78 9.05 7.29
CA ALA A 4 6.22 7.90 7.99
C ALA A 4 6.97 6.62 7.60
N VAL A 5 6.88 5.60 8.45
CA VAL A 5 7.46 4.28 8.21
C VAL A 5 6.47 3.21 8.66
N CYS A 6 6.38 2.13 7.89
CA CYS A 6 5.66 0.92 8.26
C CYS A 6 6.62 -0.27 8.16
N ILE A 7 6.77 -1.00 9.26
CA ILE A 7 7.48 -2.27 9.28
C ILE A 7 6.44 -3.36 9.09
N MET A 8 6.57 -4.12 8.02
CA MET A 8 5.64 -5.18 7.66
C MET A 8 6.27 -6.54 7.99
N THR A 9 5.54 -7.32 8.78
CA THR A 9 5.87 -8.71 9.11
C THR A 9 4.65 -9.58 8.88
N GLY A 10 4.83 -10.80 8.42
CA GLY A 10 3.74 -11.74 8.24
C GLY A 10 4.15 -13.19 8.49
N ALA A 11 3.15 -14.08 8.43
CA ALA A 11 3.41 -15.51 8.37
C ALA A 11 4.19 -15.86 7.09
N ALA A 12 4.88 -17.00 7.09
CA ALA A 12 5.68 -17.51 5.96
C ALA A 12 6.95 -16.70 5.60
N GLY A 13 7.51 -15.93 6.54
CA GLY A 13 8.84 -15.31 6.39
C GLY A 13 8.89 -14.06 5.51
N VAL A 14 7.75 -13.59 5.02
CA VAL A 14 7.64 -12.31 4.31
C VAL A 14 7.86 -11.16 5.29
N LYS A 15 8.76 -10.25 4.92
CA LYS A 15 9.02 -9.02 5.67
C LYS A 15 9.39 -7.88 4.75
N GLY A 16 9.15 -6.65 5.20
CA GLY A 16 9.57 -5.46 4.47
C GLY A 16 9.45 -4.19 5.28
N VAL A 17 9.96 -3.11 4.69
CA VAL A 17 9.89 -1.77 5.25
C VAL A 17 9.36 -0.84 4.18
N VAL A 18 8.32 -0.08 4.51
CA VAL A 18 7.73 0.95 3.65
C VAL A 18 8.04 2.30 4.27
N LYS A 19 8.57 3.22 3.47
CA LYS A 19 8.88 4.60 3.84
C LYS A 19 8.02 5.54 3.00
N PHE A 20 7.47 6.54 3.66
CA PHE A 20 6.65 7.57 3.06
C PHE A 20 7.26 8.94 3.31
N THR A 21 7.27 9.80 2.30
CA THR A 21 7.68 11.19 2.45
C THR A 21 6.70 12.10 1.74
N GLN A 22 6.26 13.16 2.41
CA GLN A 22 5.35 14.16 1.87
C GLN A 22 5.92 15.55 2.17
N GLU A 23 6.23 16.34 1.13
CA GLU A 23 6.93 17.62 1.31
C GLU A 23 6.02 18.70 1.90
N THR A 24 4.76 18.74 1.47
CA THR A 24 3.73 19.70 1.88
C THR A 24 2.42 18.98 2.24
N ASP A 25 1.57 19.58 3.08
CA ASP A 25 0.39 18.89 3.65
C ASP A 25 -0.63 18.35 2.61
N ASN A 26 -0.65 18.95 1.42
CA ASN A 26 -1.49 18.56 0.29
C ASN A 26 -0.67 18.13 -0.94
N GLY A 27 0.64 17.93 -0.77
CA GLY A 27 1.52 17.44 -1.82
C GLY A 27 1.37 15.93 -2.01
N PRO A 28 1.90 15.38 -3.12
CA PRO A 28 1.92 13.95 -3.32
C PRO A 28 2.80 13.26 -2.27
N VAL A 29 2.52 11.99 -2.00
CA VAL A 29 3.32 11.14 -1.13
C VAL A 29 4.23 10.27 -1.99
N HIS A 30 5.53 10.34 -1.73
CA HIS A 30 6.49 9.39 -2.28
C HIS A 30 6.55 8.16 -1.39
N VAL A 31 6.40 6.99 -2.00
CA VAL A 31 6.42 5.69 -1.34
C VAL A 31 7.63 4.91 -1.85
N HIS A 32 8.45 4.45 -0.92
CA HIS A 32 9.55 3.54 -1.19
C HIS A 32 9.43 2.33 -0.28
N ALA A 33 9.45 1.13 -0.85
CA ALA A 33 9.39 -0.10 -0.06
C ALA A 33 10.37 -1.16 -0.55
N GLU A 34 10.88 -1.93 0.39
CA GLU A 34 11.73 -3.09 0.15
C GLU A 34 11.15 -4.30 0.86
N PHE A 35 11.07 -5.43 0.16
CA PHE A 35 10.52 -6.67 0.67
C PHE A 35 11.44 -7.86 0.38
N SER A 36 11.34 -8.88 1.21
CA SER A 36 12.01 -10.18 1.02
C SER A 36 11.07 -11.32 1.44
N GLY A 37 11.33 -12.51 0.90
CA GLY A 37 10.55 -13.74 1.21
C GLY A 37 9.24 -13.86 0.45
N LEU A 38 8.99 -13.02 -0.56
CA LEU A 38 7.81 -13.09 -1.41
C LEU A 38 7.93 -14.25 -2.41
N LYS A 39 6.80 -14.81 -2.85
CA LYS A 39 6.78 -15.64 -4.07
C LYS A 39 7.03 -14.76 -5.28
N ALA A 40 7.70 -15.26 -6.32
CA ALA A 40 7.88 -14.51 -7.56
C ALA A 40 6.54 -14.08 -8.17
N GLY A 41 6.47 -12.88 -8.74
CA GLY A 41 5.28 -12.34 -9.38
C GLY A 41 4.71 -11.10 -8.69
N LYS A 42 3.46 -10.76 -9.04
CA LYS A 42 2.74 -9.59 -8.52
C LYS A 42 2.06 -9.91 -7.19
N HIS A 43 2.07 -8.95 -6.28
CA HIS A 43 1.37 -8.98 -5.00
C HIS A 43 0.64 -7.65 -4.81
N GLY A 44 -0.66 -7.70 -4.50
CA GLY A 44 -1.45 -6.51 -4.23
C GLY A 44 -0.93 -5.77 -3.00
N PHE A 45 -0.90 -4.44 -3.06
CA PHE A 45 -0.33 -3.61 -2.02
C PHE A 45 -1.27 -2.46 -1.69
N HIS A 46 -1.76 -2.43 -0.44
CA HIS A 46 -2.86 -1.54 -0.06
C HIS A 46 -2.70 -0.99 1.36
N VAL A 47 -3.31 0.18 1.59
CA VAL A 47 -3.60 0.71 2.92
C VAL A 47 -4.96 0.18 3.35
N HIS A 48 -5.02 -0.45 4.52
CA HIS A 48 -6.26 -0.91 5.14
C HIS A 48 -6.73 0.06 6.23
N GLU A 49 -8.02 0.04 6.53
CA GLU A 49 -8.68 1.06 7.35
C GLU A 49 -8.12 1.14 8.78
N PHE A 50 -7.90 -0.01 9.43
CA PHE A 50 -7.51 -0.06 10.84
C PHE A 50 -6.03 -0.37 11.02
N GLY A 51 -5.38 0.33 11.95
CA GLY A 51 -4.04 0.02 12.47
C GLY A 51 -4.00 -1.19 13.40
N ASP A 52 -4.90 -2.15 13.23
CA ASP A 52 -5.06 -3.30 14.11
C ASP A 52 -4.50 -4.56 13.43
N THR A 53 -3.49 -5.15 14.06
CA THR A 53 -2.82 -6.38 13.63
C THR A 53 -2.95 -7.52 14.65
N THR A 54 -3.85 -7.39 15.63
CA THR A 54 -4.02 -8.34 16.75
C THR A 54 -4.45 -9.74 16.30
N ASN A 55 -5.18 -9.85 15.19
CA ASN A 55 -5.52 -11.11 14.53
C ASN A 55 -4.88 -11.21 13.13
N GLY A 56 -3.60 -10.81 13.05
CA GLY A 56 -2.90 -10.67 11.77
C GLY A 56 -3.56 -9.62 10.87
N CYS A 57 -3.50 -9.82 9.56
CA CYS A 57 -4.08 -8.88 8.58
C CYS A 57 -5.62 -8.86 8.60
N THR A 58 -6.29 -9.81 9.26
CA THR A 58 -7.75 -9.87 9.31
C THR A 58 -8.36 -8.71 10.10
N SER A 59 -7.71 -8.28 11.19
CA SER A 59 -8.18 -7.14 12.00
C SER A 59 -7.96 -5.78 11.32
N ALA A 60 -7.16 -5.71 10.25
CA ALA A 60 -6.88 -4.46 9.55
C ALA A 60 -8.12 -3.89 8.82
N GLY A 61 -9.17 -4.69 8.64
CA GLY A 61 -10.41 -4.27 7.99
C GLY A 61 -10.30 -4.28 6.46
N ALA A 62 -11.17 -3.51 5.80
CA ALA A 62 -11.16 -3.36 4.34
C ALA A 62 -10.09 -2.35 3.88
N HIS A 63 -9.97 -2.15 2.56
CA HIS A 63 -9.13 -1.08 2.02
C HIS A 63 -9.61 0.28 2.54
N PHE A 64 -8.67 1.18 2.80
CA PHE A 64 -9.01 2.53 3.24
C PHE A 64 -9.73 3.31 2.14
N ASN A 65 -11.03 3.53 2.32
CA ASN A 65 -11.93 4.10 1.31
C ASN A 65 -12.81 5.24 1.86
N PRO A 66 -12.23 6.39 2.24
CA PRO A 66 -12.99 7.52 2.77
C PRO A 66 -13.90 8.16 1.70
N THR A 67 -13.61 7.95 0.42
CA THR A 67 -14.34 8.52 -0.73
C THR A 67 -15.47 7.62 -1.24
N LYS A 68 -15.65 6.44 -0.65
CA LYS A 68 -16.69 5.44 -1.00
C LYS A 68 -16.72 5.10 -2.49
N GLN A 69 -15.55 4.97 -3.08
CA GLN A 69 -15.39 4.55 -4.48
C GLN A 69 -15.29 3.04 -4.58
N GLU A 70 -15.39 2.53 -5.80
CA GLU A 70 -14.98 1.16 -6.10
C GLU A 70 -13.45 1.02 -6.08
N HIS A 71 -13.00 -0.23 -6.01
CA HIS A 71 -11.59 -0.59 -6.07
C HIS A 71 -11.01 -0.35 -7.48
N GLY A 72 -9.76 0.12 -7.57
CA GLY A 72 -9.12 0.42 -8.86
C GLY A 72 -7.60 0.43 -8.82
N ALA A 73 -6.96 0.64 -9.97
CA ALA A 73 -5.53 0.82 -10.09
C ALA A 73 -5.12 2.24 -9.63
N PRO A 74 -3.85 2.47 -9.26
CA PRO A 74 -3.42 3.78 -8.76
C PRO A 74 -3.65 4.96 -9.71
N GLU A 75 -3.60 4.72 -11.01
CA GLU A 75 -3.82 5.70 -12.06
C GLU A 75 -5.30 6.02 -12.31
N ASP A 76 -6.22 5.19 -11.80
CA ASP A 76 -7.65 5.34 -12.08
C ASP A 76 -8.26 6.51 -11.30
N SER A 77 -9.26 7.15 -11.92
CA SER A 77 -10.08 8.17 -11.26
C SER A 77 -11.05 7.59 -10.23
N ILE A 78 -11.42 6.31 -10.40
CA ILE A 78 -12.26 5.53 -9.48
C ILE A 78 -11.37 4.47 -8.85
N ARG A 79 -11.03 4.70 -7.58
CA ARG A 79 -10.22 3.79 -6.76
C ARG A 79 -10.44 4.10 -5.29
N HIS A 80 -10.12 3.15 -4.41
CA HIS A 80 -9.95 3.47 -3.00
C HIS A 80 -8.70 4.33 -2.80
N VAL A 81 -8.70 5.17 -1.77
CA VAL A 81 -7.51 5.93 -1.37
C VAL A 81 -6.35 4.99 -1.03
N GLY A 82 -6.64 3.84 -0.44
CA GLY A 82 -5.63 2.85 -0.07
C GLY A 82 -5.04 2.02 -1.22
N ASP A 83 -5.47 2.16 -2.46
CA ASP A 83 -5.11 1.23 -3.53
C ASP A 83 -3.75 1.54 -4.17
N LEU A 84 -2.64 0.92 -3.76
CA LEU A 84 -1.30 1.26 -4.27
C LEU A 84 -0.80 0.33 -5.38
N GLY A 85 -1.69 -0.49 -5.96
CA GLY A 85 -1.36 -1.35 -7.09
C GLY A 85 -0.67 -2.63 -6.66
N ASN A 86 0.41 -2.99 -7.36
CA ASN A 86 1.14 -4.23 -7.12
C ASN A 86 2.63 -3.99 -6.84
N VAL A 87 3.17 -4.76 -5.90
CA VAL A 87 4.60 -4.98 -5.73
C VAL A 87 5.00 -6.19 -6.60
N VAL A 88 6.13 -6.09 -7.30
CA VAL A 88 6.62 -7.18 -8.18
C VAL A 88 7.87 -7.79 -7.57
N ALA A 89 7.77 -9.06 -7.17
CA ALA A 89 8.89 -9.82 -6.63
C ALA A 89 9.61 -10.62 -7.71
N GLY A 90 10.94 -10.61 -7.66
CA GLY A 90 11.80 -11.42 -8.49
C GLY A 90 11.80 -12.90 -8.10
N ALA A 91 12.55 -13.71 -8.86
CA ALA A 91 12.72 -15.14 -8.59
C ALA A 91 13.47 -15.42 -7.27
N ASP A 92 14.23 -14.45 -6.77
CA ASP A 92 14.90 -14.46 -5.47
C ASP A 92 13.98 -14.10 -4.29
N GLY A 93 12.72 -13.77 -4.58
CA GLY A 93 11.72 -13.39 -3.59
C GLY A 93 11.90 -11.98 -3.02
N ASN A 94 12.78 -11.18 -3.61
CA ASN A 94 12.98 -9.77 -3.24
C ASN A 94 12.13 -8.86 -4.14
N ALA A 95 11.71 -7.73 -3.60
CA ALA A 95 10.99 -6.70 -4.35
C ALA A 95 11.36 -5.30 -3.87
N VAL A 96 11.43 -4.37 -4.82
CA VAL A 96 11.54 -2.93 -4.55
C VAL A 96 10.34 -2.26 -5.21
N TYR A 97 9.66 -1.40 -4.45
CA TYR A 97 8.52 -0.62 -4.93
C TYR A 97 8.81 0.87 -4.76
N ASN A 98 8.60 1.63 -5.83
CA ASN A 98 8.69 3.09 -5.83
C ASN A 98 7.45 3.65 -6.51
N ALA A 99 6.75 4.56 -5.84
CA ALA A 99 5.61 5.25 -6.40
C ALA A 99 5.50 6.68 -5.87
N THR A 100 4.76 7.50 -6.61
CA THR A 100 4.29 8.81 -6.15
C THR A 100 2.78 8.81 -6.27
N ASP A 101 2.09 8.86 -5.14
CA ASP A 101 0.63 8.79 -5.07
C ASP A 101 0.04 10.14 -4.65
N LYS A 102 -1.12 10.49 -5.22
CA LYS A 102 -1.78 11.79 -5.01
C LYS A 102 -3.03 11.69 -4.13
N LEU A 103 -3.49 10.49 -3.80
CA LEU A 103 -4.70 10.26 -3.01
C LEU A 103 -4.38 10.02 -1.53
N ILE A 104 -3.39 9.17 -1.23
CA ILE A 104 -2.93 9.02 0.15
C ILE A 104 -2.29 10.32 0.62
N SER A 105 -2.42 10.60 1.90
CA SER A 105 -1.74 11.71 2.56
C SER A 105 -1.16 11.23 3.90
N LEU A 106 -0.20 11.97 4.45
CA LEU A 106 0.23 11.78 5.84
C LEU A 106 -0.57 12.68 6.80
N ASN A 107 -1.43 13.56 6.29
CA ASN A 107 -2.25 14.50 7.05
C ASN A 107 -3.72 14.52 6.58
N GLY A 108 -4.61 15.10 7.39
CA GLY A 108 -6.01 15.33 7.03
C GLY A 108 -6.88 14.07 6.91
N SER A 109 -7.99 14.19 6.19
CA SER A 109 -9.00 13.12 6.07
C SER A 109 -8.51 11.88 5.32
N HIS A 110 -7.51 12.03 4.45
CA HIS A 110 -6.87 10.93 3.73
C HIS A 110 -5.58 10.45 4.41
N SER A 111 -5.34 10.85 5.67
CA SER A 111 -4.16 10.42 6.41
C SER A 111 -4.12 8.90 6.57
N ILE A 112 -2.97 8.31 6.23
CA ILE A 112 -2.67 6.89 6.43
C ILE A 112 -1.92 6.63 7.75
N ILE A 113 -1.68 7.66 8.56
CA ILE A 113 -1.05 7.52 9.87
C ILE A 113 -1.98 6.73 10.80
N GLY A 114 -1.43 5.73 11.51
CA GLY A 114 -2.20 4.85 12.39
C GLY A 114 -3.03 3.79 11.64
N ARG A 115 -2.79 3.59 10.34
CA ARG A 115 -3.41 2.55 9.51
C ARG A 115 -2.43 1.43 9.20
N THR A 116 -2.92 0.34 8.60
CA THR A 116 -2.11 -0.84 8.29
C THR A 116 -1.77 -0.90 6.81
N MET A 117 -0.51 -1.20 6.48
CA MET A 117 -0.11 -1.62 5.14
C MET A 117 -0.27 -3.13 5.01
N VAL A 118 -0.87 -3.60 3.92
CA VAL A 118 -1.10 -5.03 3.67
C VAL A 118 -0.55 -5.42 2.31
N MET A 119 0.19 -6.53 2.29
CA MET A 119 0.58 -7.26 1.09
C MET A 119 -0.37 -8.44 0.91
N SER A 120 -0.99 -8.59 -0.26
CA SER A 120 -1.91 -9.69 -0.58
C SER A 120 -1.48 -10.46 -1.81
N SER A 121 -1.93 -11.71 -1.94
CA SER A 121 -1.72 -12.51 -3.14
C SER A 121 -2.64 -12.12 -4.30
N ASN A 122 -3.60 -11.22 -4.08
CA ASN A 122 -4.53 -10.77 -5.12
C ASN A 122 -3.82 -9.74 -5.99
N VAL A 123 -3.76 -10.02 -7.29
CA VAL A 123 -3.12 -9.14 -8.26
C VAL A 123 -4.15 -8.14 -8.76
N LEU A 124 -3.84 -6.84 -8.65
CA LEU A 124 -4.67 -5.81 -9.29
C LEU A 124 -4.45 -5.86 -10.79
N ALA A 125 -5.53 -5.95 -11.56
CA ALA A 125 -5.47 -5.78 -12.99
C ALA A 125 -4.85 -4.40 -13.29
N SER A 126 -3.86 -4.37 -14.17
CA SER A 126 -3.41 -3.09 -14.73
C SER A 126 -4.60 -2.51 -15.49
N SER A 127 -4.84 -1.20 -15.40
CA SER A 127 -5.74 -0.51 -16.31
C SER A 127 -5.11 -0.43 -17.70
N SER A 128 -4.91 -1.59 -18.34
CA SER A 128 -4.81 -1.69 -19.79
C SER A 128 -6.21 -1.46 -20.34
N ILE A 129 -6.52 -0.19 -20.57
CA ILE A 129 -7.53 0.23 -21.54
C ILE A 129 -7.20 -0.50 -22.86
N LEU A 130 -8.18 -1.25 -23.37
CA LEU A 130 -8.24 -1.70 -24.76
C LEU A 130 -8.33 -0.50 -25.71
#